data_AF-A0A0R1TZN2-F1
#
_entry.id   AF-A0A0R1TZN2-F1
#
_cell.length_a   1.000
_cell.length_b   1.000
_cell.length_c   1.000
_cell.angle_alpha   90.00
_cell.angle_beta   90.00
_cell.angle_gamma   90.00
#
_symmetry.space_group_name_H-M   'P 1'
#
loop_
_entity.id
_entity.type
_entity.pdbx_description
1 polymer ?
#
loop_
_entity_poly.entity_id
_entity_poly.type
_entity_poly.pdbx_seq_one_letter_code
_entity_poly.pdbx_strand_id
1 'polypeptide(L)'
;MGLEMFASQSTQANAFDMDAEFVAQSGAQTALKNQGIYNGMLGALLVASAFLPAGQVKVMAQLGLALFVLIVGIFGGLTATKKIFLVQALPAAITIALGLLAY
;
A
#
# COMPACT_ATOMS: atom_id res chain seq x y z
N MET A 1 7.34 1.33 0.09
CA MET A 1 7.04 0.72 -1.22
C MET A 1 7.61 1.46 -2.42
N GLY A 2 7.27 2.74 -2.69
CA GLY A 2 7.82 3.43 -3.87
C GLY A 2 9.35 3.61 -3.90
N LEU A 3 10.00 3.69 -2.74
CA LEU A 3 11.47 3.74 -2.65
C LEU A 3 12.12 2.35 -2.71
N GLU A 4 11.41 1.30 -2.28
CA GLU A 4 11.93 -0.07 -2.21
C GLU A 4 12.14 -0.68 -3.60
N MET A 5 11.39 -0.24 -4.63
CA MET A 5 11.58 -0.71 -6.01
C MET A 5 12.95 -0.33 -6.61
N PHE A 6 13.62 0.68 -6.04
CA PHE A 6 14.97 1.11 -6.42
C PHE A 6 16.03 0.65 -5.40
N ALA A 7 15.61 -0.01 -4.32
CA ALA A 7 16.52 -0.54 -3.32
C ALA A 7 17.25 -1.79 -3.82
N SER A 8 18.29 -2.20 -3.10
CA SER A 8 19.00 -3.43 -3.42
C SER A 8 18.09 -4.65 -3.33
N GLN A 9 18.41 -5.72 -4.06
CA GLN A 9 17.66 -6.98 -4.03
C GLN A 9 17.57 -7.55 -2.60
N SER A 10 18.65 -7.43 -1.81
CA SER A 10 18.66 -7.84 -0.40
C SER A 10 17.68 -7.04 0.47
N THR A 11 17.52 -5.75 0.19
CA THR A 11 16.56 -4.88 0.88
C THR A 11 15.12 -5.26 0.51
N GLN A 12 14.87 -5.55 -0.77
CA GLN A 12 13.56 -5.99 -1.25
C GLN A 12 13.17 -7.34 -0.64
N ALA A 13 14.09 -8.30 -0.63
CA ALA A 13 13.89 -9.61 0.00
C ALA A 13 13.49 -9.47 1.48
N ASN A 14 14.22 -8.65 2.25
CA ASN A 14 13.90 -8.39 3.65
C ASN A 14 12.58 -7.63 3.85
N ALA A 15 12.21 -6.72 2.94
CA ALA A 15 10.96 -5.97 3.05
C ALA A 15 9.73 -6.88 2.88
N PHE A 16 9.82 -7.86 1.98
CA PHE A 16 8.73 -8.76 1.63
C PHE A 16 8.84 -10.16 2.27
N ASP A 17 9.84 -10.39 3.13
CA ASP A 17 10.15 -11.71 3.71
C ASP A 17 10.27 -12.82 2.64
N MET A 18 10.94 -12.49 1.54
CA MET A 18 11.18 -13.37 0.40
C MET A 18 12.62 -13.87 0.37
N ASP A 19 12.83 -15.01 -0.29
CA ASP A 19 14.17 -15.52 -0.56
C ASP A 19 14.94 -14.62 -1.54
N ALA A 20 16.23 -14.38 -1.27
CA ALA A 20 17.05 -13.48 -2.06
C ALA A 20 17.35 -14.00 -3.47
N GLU A 21 17.50 -15.32 -3.64
CA GLU A 21 17.69 -15.96 -4.93
C GLU A 21 16.43 -15.84 -5.79
N PHE A 22 15.25 -16.01 -5.18
CA PHE A 22 13.98 -15.74 -5.86
C PHE A 22 13.87 -14.28 -6.31
N VAL A 23 14.16 -13.32 -5.43
CA VAL A 23 14.09 -11.89 -5.75
C VAL A 23 15.09 -11.49 -6.84
N ALA A 24 16.21 -12.21 -6.99
CA ALA A 24 17.18 -11.96 -8.05
C ALA A 24 16.68 -12.36 -9.45
N GLN A 25 15.63 -13.18 -9.55
CA GLN A 25 15.05 -13.59 -10.83
C GLN A 25 14.41 -12.39 -11.56
N SER A 26 14.61 -12.31 -12.88
CA SER A 26 14.12 -11.19 -13.70
C SER A 26 12.60 -11.03 -13.66
N GLY A 27 11.86 -12.15 -13.61
CA GLY A 27 10.41 -12.16 -13.46
C GLY A 27 9.95 -11.56 -12.12
N ALA A 28 10.59 -11.98 -11.01
CA ALA A 28 10.31 -11.46 -9.67
C ALA A 28 10.60 -9.95 -9.59
N GLN A 29 11.73 -9.50 -10.14
CA GLN A 29 12.08 -8.07 -10.22
C GLN A 29 11.03 -7.25 -10.99
N THR A 30 10.55 -7.77 -12.13
CA THR A 30 9.53 -7.09 -12.93
C THR A 30 8.22 -6.99 -12.14
N ALA A 31 7.79 -8.06 -11.49
CA ALA A 31 6.58 -8.09 -10.67
C ALA A 31 6.67 -7.14 -9.46
N LEU A 32 7.79 -7.14 -8.73
CA LEU A 32 8.02 -6.25 -7.59
C LEU A 32 8.03 -4.78 -7.99
N LYS A 33 8.65 -4.44 -9.13
CA LYS A 33 8.62 -3.06 -9.66
C LYS A 33 7.21 -2.63 -10.04
N ASN A 34 6.46 -3.51 -10.71
CA ASN A 34 5.08 -3.24 -11.09
C ASN A 34 4.20 -3.00 -9.84
N GLN A 35 4.33 -3.88 -8.83
CA GLN A 35 3.65 -3.72 -7.53
C GLN A 35 4.04 -2.41 -6.84
N GLY A 36 5.33 -2.05 -6.90
CA GLY A 36 5.85 -0.79 -6.39
C GLY A 36 5.20 0.43 -7.03
N ILE A 37 5.03 0.43 -8.36
CA ILE A 37 4.35 1.51 -9.10
C ILE A 37 2.86 1.59 -8.72
N TYR A 38 2.12 0.48 -8.71
CA TYR A 38 0.71 0.49 -8.31
C TYR A 38 0.53 1.07 -6.89
N ASN A 39 1.34 0.61 -5.94
CA ASN A 39 1.27 1.07 -4.55
C ASN A 39 1.72 2.53 -4.41
N GLY A 40 2.74 2.94 -5.17
CA GLY A 40 3.20 4.34 -5.21
C GLY A 40 2.14 5.29 -5.75
N MET A 41 1.51 4.95 -6.87
CA MET A 41 0.44 5.75 -7.45
C MET A 41 -0.81 5.81 -6.57
N LEU A 42 -1.17 4.70 -5.91
CA LEU A 42 -2.25 4.67 -4.93
C LEU A 42 -1.96 5.62 -3.75
N GLY A 43 -0.72 5.61 -3.24
CA GLY A 43 -0.27 6.56 -2.22
C GLY A 43 -0.34 8.02 -2.70
N ALA A 44 0.06 8.28 -3.94
CA ALA A 44 -0.05 9.62 -4.55
C ALA A 44 -1.52 10.07 -4.66
N LEU A 45 -2.44 9.18 -5.03
CA LEU A 45 -3.88 9.47 -5.07
C LEU A 45 -4.46 9.75 -3.68
N LEU A 46 -4.03 9.01 -2.64
CA LEU A 46 -4.40 9.30 -1.26
C LEU A 46 -3.94 10.70 -0.83
N VAL A 47 -2.68 11.06 -1.13
CA VAL A 47 -2.16 12.41 -0.85
C VAL A 47 -2.93 13.47 -1.64
N ALA A 48 -3.17 13.25 -2.93
CA ALA A 48 -3.92 14.16 -3.78
C ALA A 48 -5.36 14.37 -3.27
N SER A 49 -6.00 13.32 -2.76
CA SER A 49 -7.36 13.41 -2.21
C SER A 49 -7.46 14.35 -1.00
N ALA A 50 -6.37 14.56 -0.26
CA ALA A 50 -6.34 15.50 0.87
C ALA A 50 -6.51 16.96 0.43
N PHE A 51 -6.20 17.28 -0.83
CA PHE A 51 -6.34 18.60 -1.43
C PHE A 51 -7.69 18.84 -2.12
N LEU A 52 -8.59 17.84 -2.14
CA LEU A 52 -9.95 18.05 -2.62
C LEU A 52 -10.69 19.07 -1.74
N PRO A 53 -11.63 19.85 -2.31
CA PRO A 53 -12.50 20.75 -1.53
C PRO A 53 -13.23 20.00 -0.42
N ALA A 54 -13.45 20.66 0.71
CA ALA A 54 -14.19 20.07 1.81
C ALA A 54 -15.62 19.71 1.39
N GLY A 55 -16.08 18.53 1.80
CA GLY A 55 -17.42 18.04 1.49
C GLY A 55 -17.45 16.53 1.22
N GLN A 56 -18.63 16.05 0.84
CA GLN A 56 -18.92 14.62 0.67
C GLN A 56 -17.98 13.93 -0.34
N VAL A 57 -17.65 14.60 -1.46
CA VAL A 57 -16.77 14.04 -2.50
C VAL A 57 -15.38 13.70 -1.94
N LYS A 58 -14.79 14.60 -1.14
CA LYS A 58 -13.50 14.38 -0.49
C LYS A 58 -13.54 13.17 0.43
N VAL A 59 -14.56 13.11 1.30
CA VAL A 59 -14.71 12.01 2.26
C VAL A 59 -14.91 10.68 1.53
N MET A 60 -15.78 10.62 0.52
CA MET A 60 -16.01 9.39 -0.26
C MET A 60 -14.75 8.93 -1.00
N ALA A 61 -13.97 9.86 -1.57
CA ALA A 61 -12.70 9.52 -2.21
C ALA A 61 -11.70 8.92 -1.21
N GLN A 62 -11.54 9.57 -0.05
CA GLN A 62 -10.62 9.11 1.00
C GLN A 62 -11.04 7.75 1.59
N LEU A 63 -12.32 7.57 1.90
CA LEU A 63 -12.86 6.31 2.40
C LEU A 63 -12.76 5.19 1.36
N GLY A 64 -13.05 5.48 0.09
CA GLY A 64 -12.94 4.50 -0.99
C GLY A 64 -11.50 4.02 -1.21
N LEU A 65 -10.55 4.96 -1.24
CA LEU A 65 -9.12 4.63 -1.34
C LEU A 65 -8.63 3.86 -0.10
N ALA A 66 -9.03 4.28 1.10
CA ALA A 66 -8.68 3.57 2.33
C ALA A 66 -9.28 2.16 2.37
N LEU A 67 -10.53 1.97 1.94
CA LEU A 67 -11.16 0.64 1.86
C LEU A 67 -10.41 -0.28 0.90
N PHE A 68 -10.00 0.24 -0.26
CA PHE A 68 -9.16 -0.50 -1.19
C PHE A 68 -7.84 -0.94 -0.52
N VAL A 69 -7.12 -0.02 0.13
CA VAL A 69 -5.88 -0.33 0.87
C VAL A 69 -6.13 -1.35 1.98
N LEU A 70 -7.25 -1.25 2.71
CA LEU A 70 -7.57 -2.17 3.79
C LEU A 70 -7.74 -3.61 3.27
N ILE A 71 -8.51 -3.80 2.19
CA ILE A 71 -8.75 -5.12 1.60
C ILE A 71 -7.45 -5.72 1.07
N VAL A 72 -6.69 -4.95 0.27
CA VAL A 72 -5.41 -5.40 -0.28
C VAL A 72 -4.40 -5.67 0.84
N GLY A 73 -4.39 -4.83 1.88
CA GLY A 73 -3.52 -4.97 3.05
C GLY A 73 -3.83 -6.21 3.88
N ILE A 74 -5.11 -6.55 4.08
CA ILE A 74 -5.49 -7.80 4.75
C ILE A 74 -5.01 -9.01 3.94
N PHE A 75 -5.32 -9.04 2.65
CA PHE A 75 -4.90 -10.14 1.80
C PHE A 75 -3.37 -10.29 1.74
N GLY A 76 -2.64 -9.19 1.56
CA GLY A 76 -1.18 -9.17 1.55
C GLY A 76 -0.57 -9.55 2.91
N GLY A 77 -1.20 -9.14 4.02
CA GLY A 77 -0.81 -9.53 5.37
C GLY A 77 -0.91 -11.03 5.62
N LEU A 78 -1.92 -11.68 5.03
CA LEU A 78 -2.16 -13.11 5.12
C LEU A 78 -1.28 -13.94 4.17
N THR A 79 -0.92 -13.39 3.00
CA THR A 79 -0.31 -14.16 1.90
C THR A 79 1.14 -13.83 1.60
N ALA A 80 1.59 -12.59 1.82
CA ALA A 80 2.94 -12.15 1.47
C ALA A 80 3.82 -11.95 2.71
N THR A 81 3.46 -11.02 3.60
CA THR A 81 4.19 -10.81 4.87
C THR A 81 3.30 -10.16 5.90
N LYS A 82 3.41 -10.60 7.17
CA LYS A 82 2.68 -10.02 8.31
C LYS A 82 2.98 -8.53 8.51
N LYS A 83 4.11 -8.01 8.00
CA LYS A 83 4.46 -6.58 8.04
C LYS A 83 3.37 -5.71 7.41
N ILE A 84 2.70 -6.21 6.35
CA ILE A 84 1.65 -5.48 5.62
C ILE A 84 0.46 -5.14 6.51
N PHE A 85 0.13 -5.95 7.54
CA PHE A 85 -0.92 -5.60 8.49
C PHE A 85 -0.64 -4.26 9.17
N LEU A 86 0.62 -4.04 9.58
CA LEU A 86 1.02 -2.84 10.29
C LEU A 86 1.17 -1.64 9.35
N VAL A 87 1.76 -1.83 8.16
CA VAL A 87 2.10 -0.72 7.26
C VAL A 87 0.99 -0.32 6.27
N GLN A 88 0.00 -1.18 6.03
CA GLN A 88 -1.11 -0.91 5.11
C GLN A 88 -2.47 -1.05 5.79
N ALA A 89 -2.80 -2.23 6.33
CA ALA A 89 -4.14 -2.51 6.82
C ALA A 89 -4.53 -1.63 8.02
N LEU A 90 -3.63 -1.51 9.01
CA LEU A 90 -3.91 -0.71 10.21
C LEU A 90 -4.10 0.79 9.91
N PRO A 91 -3.22 1.49 9.16
CA PRO A 91 -3.44 2.88 8.79
C PRO A 91 -4.74 3.10 8.00
N ALA A 92 -5.08 2.17 7.11
CA ALA A 92 -6.32 2.22 6.35
C ALA A 92 -7.57 2.08 7.24
N ALA A 93 -7.54 1.13 8.18
CA ALA A 93 -8.62 0.96 9.15
C ALA A 93 -8.81 2.21 10.03
N ILE A 94 -7.72 2.83 10.49
CA ILE A 94 -7.77 4.10 11.25
C ILE A 94 -8.39 5.21 10.40
N THR A 95 -7.97 5.34 9.14
CA THR A 95 -8.52 6.35 8.22
C THR A 95 -10.02 6.18 8.04
N ILE A 96 -10.49 4.94 7.88
CA ILE A 96 -11.92 4.63 7.76
C ILE A 96 -12.66 4.98 9.05
N ALA A 97 -12.14 4.55 10.21
CA ALA A 97 -12.77 4.82 11.50
C ALA A 97 -12.90 6.33 11.77
N LEU A 98 -11.84 7.11 11.54
CA LEU A 98 -11.87 8.56 11.71
C LEU A 98 -12.79 9.25 10.70
N GLY A 99 -12.79 8.80 9.43
CA GLY A 99 -13.65 9.36 8.40
C GLY A 99 -15.14 9.12 8.66
N LEU A 100 -15.50 7.98 9.27
CA LEU A 100 -16.88 7.68 9.68
C LEU A 100 -17.32 8.47 10.93
N LEU A 101 -16.38 8.86 11.80
CA LEU A 101 -16.67 9.71 12.97
C LEU A 101 -16.77 11.20 12.62
N ALA A 102 -16.13 11.61 11.52
CA ALA A 102 -16.12 12.99 11.04
C ALA A 102 -17.28 13.33 10.10
N TYR A 103 -18.13 12.34 9.80
CA TYR A 103 -19.32 12.44 8.96
C TYR A 103 -20.59 12.41 9.82
#